data_AF-A0A8T3M6T1-F1
#
_entry.id   AF-A0A8T3M6T1-F1
#
_cell.length_a   1.000
_cell.length_b   1.000
_cell.length_c   1.000
_cell.angle_alpha   90.00
_cell.angle_beta   90.00
_cell.angle_gamma   90.00
#
_symmetry.space_group_name_H-M   'P 1'
#
loop_
_entity.id
_entity.type
_entity.pdbx_description
1 polymer ?
#
loop_
_entity_poly.entity_id
_entity_poly.type
_entity_poly.pdbx_seq_one_letter_code
_entity_poly.pdbx_strand_id
1 'polypeptide(L)'
;MIPVARPDIDDAEIAAVTEVLRSGMLAGGRRVAELEARWADFIGVRHAIAVSNGTVAEMCIFAGLGLGPGDEVITVGHTFNATVSSILFTGATPVFVDIDPETYDIDPDRVAAAITPRTRAICPVHLFGLPADMGPL
;
A
#
# COMPACT_ATOMS: atom_id res chain seq x y z
N MET A 1 -28.45 0.39 15.90
CA MET A 1 -27.47 1.07 15.02
C MET A 1 -26.41 0.04 14.67
N ILE A 2 -26.12 -0.19 13.38
CA ILE A 2 -25.07 -1.11 12.92
C ILE A 2 -23.90 -0.25 12.44
N PRO A 3 -22.68 -0.41 12.97
CA PRO A 3 -21.53 0.38 12.55
C PRO A 3 -21.00 -0.07 11.19
N VAL A 4 -20.42 0.85 10.42
CA VAL A 4 -19.77 0.54 9.13
C VAL A 4 -18.55 -0.37 9.32
N ALA A 5 -17.78 -0.16 10.40
CA ALA A 5 -16.65 -1.00 10.77
C ALA A 5 -16.63 -1.21 12.29
N ARG A 6 -16.31 -2.43 12.73
CA ARG A 6 -16.11 -2.78 14.14
C ARG A 6 -14.93 -3.76 14.20
N PRO A 7 -13.74 -3.33 14.67
CA PRO A 7 -12.61 -4.23 14.86
C PRO A 7 -13.00 -5.41 15.75
N ASP A 8 -12.55 -6.61 15.38
CA ASP A 8 -12.67 -7.79 16.23
C ASP A 8 -11.42 -7.86 17.10
N ILE A 9 -11.60 -7.72 18.41
CA ILE A 9 -10.52 -7.65 19.40
C ILE A 9 -10.97 -8.51 20.57
N ASP A 10 -10.20 -9.55 20.88
CA ASP A 10 -10.47 -10.45 21.98
C ASP A 10 -9.34 -10.45 23.04
N ASP A 11 -9.43 -11.38 24.00
CA ASP A 11 -8.46 -11.50 25.09
C ASP A 11 -7.02 -11.77 24.61
N ALA A 12 -6.85 -12.37 23.42
CA ALA A 12 -5.54 -12.64 22.84
C ALA A 12 -4.84 -11.35 22.39
N GLU A 13 -5.54 -10.43 21.70
CA GLU A 13 -4.97 -9.12 21.35
C GLU A 13 -4.60 -8.33 22.60
N ILE A 14 -5.47 -8.31 23.61
CA ILE A 14 -5.25 -7.59 24.88
C ILE A 14 -4.02 -8.16 25.61
N ALA A 15 -3.91 -9.49 25.68
CA ALA A 15 -2.77 -10.17 26.29
C ALA A 15 -1.46 -9.85 25.56
N ALA A 16 -1.47 -9.88 24.22
CA ALA A 16 -0.30 -9.58 23.40
C ALA A 16 0.21 -8.14 23.62
N VAL A 17 -0.70 -7.16 23.65
CA VAL A 17 -0.36 -5.76 23.97
C VAL A 17 0.18 -5.63 25.39
N THR A 18 -0.47 -6.28 26.37
CA THR A 18 -0.06 -6.23 27.78
C THR A 18 1.34 -6.82 27.99
N GLU A 19 1.70 -7.87 27.27
CA GLU A 19 3.05 -8.43 27.31
C GLU A 19 4.10 -7.40 26.84
N VAL A 20 3.83 -6.70 25.75
CA VAL A 20 4.72 -5.62 25.25
C VAL A 20 4.85 -4.51 26.30
N LEU A 21 3.74 -4.07 26.89
CA LEU A 21 3.74 -3.05 27.94
C LEU A 21 4.59 -3.47 29.15
N ARG A 22 4.44 -4.72 29.60
CA ARG A 22 5.22 -5.28 30.72
C ARG A 22 6.70 -5.49 30.40
N SER A 23 7.04 -5.69 29.12
CA SER A 23 8.43 -5.89 28.70
C SER A 23 9.29 -4.62 28.77
N GLY A 24 8.66 -3.43 28.75
CA GLY A 24 9.35 -2.14 28.66
C GLY A 24 9.91 -1.79 27.27
N MET A 25 9.87 -2.71 26.30
CA MET A 25 10.33 -2.49 24.93
C MET A 25 9.15 -2.13 24.01
N LEU A 26 8.79 -0.84 23.99
CA LEU A 26 7.55 -0.38 23.33
C LEU A 26 7.68 -0.09 21.82
N ALA A 27 8.90 0.11 21.31
CA ALA A 27 9.13 0.48 19.92
C ALA A 27 10.20 -0.40 19.27
N GLY A 28 9.97 -0.85 18.02
CA GLY A 28 10.95 -1.60 17.23
C GLY A 28 11.42 -2.93 17.84
N GLY A 29 10.61 -3.53 18.72
CA GLY A 29 10.98 -4.73 19.48
C GLY A 29 10.73 -6.05 18.74
N ARG A 30 10.95 -7.16 19.46
CA ARG A 30 10.77 -8.55 18.97
C ARG A 30 9.46 -8.77 18.20
N ARG A 31 8.35 -8.18 18.66
CA ARG A 31 7.03 -8.36 18.02
C ARG A 31 6.98 -7.81 16.58
N VAL A 32 7.75 -6.77 16.27
CA VAL A 32 7.87 -6.22 14.92
C VAL A 32 8.64 -7.20 14.02
N ALA A 33 9.79 -7.69 14.46
CA ALA A 33 10.58 -8.66 13.71
C ALA A 33 9.81 -9.98 13.47
N GLU A 34 9.03 -10.43 14.45
CA GLU A 34 8.14 -11.60 14.30
C GLU A 34 7.02 -11.35 13.27
N LEU A 35 6.42 -10.16 13.28
CA LEU A 35 5.41 -9.78 12.29
C LEU A 35 6.03 -9.78 10.88
N GLU A 36 7.18 -9.14 10.69
CA GLU A 36 7.86 -9.08 9.40
C GLU A 36 8.19 -10.48 8.86
N ALA A 37 8.75 -11.36 9.70
CA ALA A 37 9.06 -12.73 9.29
C ALA A 37 7.82 -13.53 8.91
N ARG A 38 6.75 -13.45 9.73
CA ARG A 38 5.49 -14.17 9.47
C ARG A 38 4.76 -13.62 8.25
N TRP A 39 4.82 -12.31 8.02
CA TRP A 39 4.17 -11.68 6.87
C TRP A 39 4.88 -12.02 5.56
N ALA A 40 6.21 -12.03 5.59
CA ALA A 40 7.02 -12.46 4.45
C ALA A 40 6.69 -13.91 4.04
N ASP A 41 6.58 -14.81 5.03
CA ASP A 41 6.18 -16.21 4.82
C ASP A 41 4.74 -16.33 4.29
N PHE A 42 3.78 -15.64 4.92
CA PHE A 42 2.37 -15.69 4.53
C PHE A 42 2.12 -15.24 3.09
N ILE A 43 2.78 -14.18 2.64
CA ILE A 43 2.66 -13.65 1.26
C ILE A 43 3.56 -14.41 0.28
N GLY A 44 4.59 -15.11 0.76
CA GLY A 44 5.56 -15.82 -0.08
C GLY A 44 6.66 -14.93 -0.67
N VAL A 45 7.08 -13.89 0.04
CA VAL A 45 8.16 -12.96 -0.37
C VAL A 45 9.39 -13.11 0.52
N ARG A 46 10.56 -12.65 0.04
CA ARG A 46 11.82 -12.76 0.80
C ARG A 46 11.89 -11.84 2.02
N HIS A 47 11.26 -10.67 1.94
CA HIS A 47 11.35 -9.62 2.96
C HIS A 47 10.00 -8.92 3.11
N ALA A 48 9.66 -8.57 4.34
CA ALA A 48 8.59 -7.63 4.67
C ALA A 48 9.16 -6.58 5.64
N ILE A 49 8.67 -5.34 5.55
CA ILE A 49 9.10 -4.24 6.40
C ILE A 49 7.84 -3.64 7.03
N ALA A 50 7.76 -3.64 8.35
CA ALA A 50 6.65 -3.06 9.08
C ALA A 50 6.83 -1.55 9.21
N VAL A 51 5.77 -0.80 8.91
CA VAL A 51 5.71 0.66 9.04
C VAL A 51 4.44 1.08 9.76
N SER A 52 4.30 2.38 10.04
CA SER A 52 3.21 2.90 10.89
C SER A 52 1.82 2.86 10.24
N ASN A 53 1.73 2.91 8.90
CA ASN A 53 0.48 2.78 8.14
C ASN A 53 0.74 2.58 6.63
N GLY A 54 -0.33 2.36 5.86
CA GLY A 54 -0.26 2.16 4.40
C GLY A 54 0.31 3.36 3.61
N THR A 55 0.01 4.60 4.01
CA THR A 55 0.56 5.79 3.36
C THR A 55 2.08 5.86 3.50
N VAL A 56 2.60 5.58 4.70
CA VAL A 56 4.05 5.53 4.92
C VAL A 56 4.68 4.37 4.15
N ALA A 57 3.98 3.24 3.98
CA ALA A 57 4.46 2.14 3.15
C ALA A 57 4.65 2.58 1.70
N GLU A 58 3.65 3.23 1.09
CA GLU A 58 3.73 3.78 -0.26
C GLU A 58 4.85 4.83 -0.38
N MET A 59 4.97 5.76 0.58
CA MET A 59 6.05 6.75 0.60
C MET A 59 7.44 6.09 0.65
N CYS A 60 7.62 5.05 1.46
CA CYS A 60 8.87 4.30 1.52
C CYS A 60 9.17 3.57 0.20
N ILE A 61 8.15 2.99 -0.43
CA ILE A 61 8.29 2.32 -1.75
C ILE A 61 8.72 3.35 -2.80
N PHE A 62 8.02 4.47 -2.91
CA PHE A 62 8.31 5.50 -3.90
C PHE A 62 9.67 6.18 -3.69
N ALA A 63 10.04 6.43 -2.43
CA ALA A 63 11.38 6.90 -2.09
C ALA A 63 12.47 5.87 -2.42
N GLY A 64 12.21 4.57 -2.17
CA GLY A 64 13.12 3.48 -2.51
C GLY A 64 13.30 3.28 -4.02
N LEU A 65 12.29 3.60 -4.82
CA LEU A 65 12.37 3.65 -6.29
C LEU A 65 13.13 4.88 -6.81
N GLY A 66 13.43 5.86 -5.94
CA GLY A 66 14.14 7.09 -6.32
C GLY A 66 13.29 8.06 -7.13
N LEU A 67 11.96 8.01 -6.98
CA LEU A 67 11.04 8.92 -7.69
C LEU A 67 11.28 10.37 -7.27
N GLY A 68 11.15 11.29 -8.22
CA GLY A 68 11.34 12.71 -7.98
C GLY A 68 10.67 13.64 -9.00
N PRO A 69 10.99 14.95 -8.94
CA PRO A 69 10.48 15.94 -9.88
C PRO A 69 10.75 15.55 -11.34
N GLY A 70 9.70 15.57 -12.15
CA GLY A 70 9.76 15.22 -13.57
C GLY A 70 9.50 13.74 -13.86
N ASP A 71 9.37 12.89 -12.85
CA ASP A 71 8.86 11.53 -13.02
C ASP A 71 7.33 11.50 -13.01
N GLU A 72 6.76 10.54 -13.72
CA GLU A 72 5.33 10.26 -13.76
C GLU A 72 5.03 8.89 -13.14
N VAL A 73 3.98 8.83 -12.31
CA VAL A 73 3.43 7.59 -11.77
C VAL A 73 2.01 7.43 -12.28
N ILE A 74 1.76 6.40 -13.07
CA ILE A 74 0.41 6.09 -13.54
C ILE A 74 -0.37 5.47 -12.39
N THR A 75 -1.58 5.98 -12.12
CA THR A 75 -2.47 5.45 -11.10
C THR A 75 -3.93 5.74 -11.47
N VAL A 76 -4.86 5.38 -10.60
CA VAL A 76 -6.30 5.51 -10.83
C VAL A 76 -6.90 6.61 -9.95
N GLY A 77 -7.83 7.39 -10.50
CA GLY A 77 -8.51 8.44 -9.73
C GLY A 77 -9.50 7.89 -8.70
N HIS A 78 -10.00 6.67 -8.93
CA HIS A 78 -10.92 5.95 -8.04
C HIS A 78 -10.13 5.20 -6.95
N THR A 79 -9.53 5.94 -6.02
CA THR A 79 -8.73 5.41 -4.91
C THR A 79 -8.88 6.27 -3.65
N PHE A 80 -8.28 5.84 -2.53
CA PHE A 80 -8.07 6.67 -1.35
C PHE A 80 -6.93 7.69 -1.57
N ASN A 81 -7.00 8.85 -0.93
CA ASN A 81 -6.07 9.97 -1.17
C ASN A 81 -4.60 9.64 -0.88
N ALA A 82 -4.32 8.60 -0.08
CA ALA A 82 -2.98 8.15 0.26
C ALA A 82 -2.15 7.89 -1.00
N THR A 83 -2.68 7.12 -1.95
CA THR A 83 -1.97 6.74 -3.18
C THR A 83 -1.41 7.95 -3.91
N VAL A 84 -2.24 8.98 -4.12
CA VAL A 84 -1.85 10.21 -4.82
C VAL A 84 -0.92 11.07 -3.96
N SER A 85 -1.21 11.19 -2.67
CA SER A 85 -0.43 12.01 -1.76
C SER A 85 0.99 11.46 -1.56
N SER A 86 1.14 10.13 -1.54
CA SER A 86 2.42 9.42 -1.49
C SER A 86 3.26 9.68 -2.74
N ILE A 87 2.65 9.69 -3.93
CA ILE A 87 3.33 10.05 -5.19
C ILE A 87 3.83 11.51 -5.11
N LEU A 88 2.92 12.44 -4.77
CA LEU A 88 3.23 13.87 -4.70
C LEU A 88 4.31 14.19 -3.65
N PHE A 89 4.39 13.42 -2.56
CA PHE A 89 5.41 13.59 -1.52
C PHE A 89 6.84 13.43 -2.06
N THR A 90 7.02 12.64 -3.12
CA THR A 90 8.32 12.51 -3.80
C THR A 90 8.63 13.68 -4.75
N GLY A 91 7.62 14.47 -5.12
CA GLY A 91 7.70 15.47 -6.18
C GLY A 91 7.35 14.94 -7.59
N ALA A 92 7.08 13.65 -7.71
CA ALA A 92 6.58 13.05 -8.96
C ALA A 92 5.15 13.50 -9.29
N THR A 93 4.75 13.34 -10.55
CA THR A 93 3.43 13.72 -11.05
C THR A 93 2.53 12.47 -11.20
N PRO A 94 1.36 12.42 -10.55
CA PRO A 94 0.39 11.36 -10.79
C PRO A 94 -0.25 11.53 -12.17
N VAL A 95 -0.29 10.46 -12.96
CA VAL A 95 -0.99 10.38 -14.25
C VAL A 95 -2.19 9.48 -14.07
N PHE A 96 -3.39 10.05 -14.15
CA PHE A 96 -4.62 9.30 -13.91
C PHE A 96 -5.06 8.54 -15.16
N VAL A 97 -5.29 7.25 -14.98
CA VAL A 97 -6.01 6.37 -15.90
C VAL A 97 -7.36 6.04 -15.26
N ASP A 98 -8.34 5.84 -16.12
CA ASP A 98 -9.72 5.55 -15.71
C ASP A 98 -9.88 4.10 -15.28
N ILE A 99 -11.04 3.77 -14.73
CA ILE A 99 -11.36 2.43 -14.27
C ILE A 99 -12.03 1.58 -15.35
N ASP A 100 -11.91 0.26 -15.22
CA ASP A 100 -12.85 -0.67 -15.83
C ASP A 100 -14.17 -0.60 -15.02
N PRO A 101 -15.33 -0.35 -15.66
CA PRO A 101 -16.61 -0.22 -14.97
C PRO A 101 -17.14 -1.52 -14.33
N GLU A 102 -16.61 -2.68 -14.72
CA GLU A 102 -17.00 -3.99 -14.15
C GLU A 102 -16.22 -4.32 -12.87
N THR A 103 -14.94 -3.94 -12.82
CA THR A 103 -14.06 -4.25 -11.68
C THR A 103 -13.84 -3.07 -10.74
N TYR A 104 -13.99 -1.84 -11.24
CA TYR A 104 -13.63 -0.57 -10.58
C TYR A 104 -12.14 -0.39 -10.31
N ASP A 105 -11.30 -1.32 -10.76
CA ASP A 105 -9.85 -1.19 -10.75
C ASP A 105 -9.37 -0.45 -12.01
N ILE A 106 -8.09 -0.08 -12.04
CA ILE A 106 -7.47 0.59 -13.18
C ILE A 106 -7.64 -0.23 -14.47
N ASP A 107 -8.09 0.39 -15.56
CA ASP A 107 -8.25 -0.27 -16.86
C ASP A 107 -6.88 -0.51 -17.52
N PRO A 108 -6.41 -1.77 -17.64
CA PRO A 108 -5.09 -2.07 -18.18
C PRO A 108 -4.93 -1.67 -19.64
N ASP A 109 -6.00 -1.74 -20.44
CA ASP A 109 -5.96 -1.38 -21.86
C ASP A 109 -5.73 0.13 -22.05
N ARG A 110 -6.12 0.93 -21.06
CA ARG A 110 -5.93 2.39 -21.06
C ARG A 110 -4.59 2.81 -20.47
N VAL A 111 -3.92 1.95 -19.70
CA VAL A 111 -2.59 2.25 -19.13
C VAL A 111 -1.54 2.42 -20.22
N ALA A 112 -1.53 1.57 -21.24
CA ALA A 112 -0.54 1.61 -22.32
C ALA A 112 -0.50 2.98 -23.03
N ALA A 113 -1.65 3.63 -23.21
CA ALA A 113 -1.76 4.93 -23.85
C ALA A 113 -1.29 6.10 -22.95
N ALA A 114 -1.21 5.90 -21.64
CA ALA A 114 -0.75 6.90 -20.67
C ALA A 114 0.76 6.86 -20.42
N ILE A 115 1.48 5.86 -20.95
CA ILE A 115 2.93 5.73 -20.80
C ILE A 115 3.65 6.82 -21.62
N THR A 116 4.57 7.51 -20.97
CA THR A 116 5.46 8.51 -21.57
C THR A 116 6.93 8.19 -21.24
N PRO A 117 7.91 8.87 -21.85
CA PRO A 117 9.31 8.76 -21.42
C PRO A 117 9.58 9.16 -19.95
N ARG A 118 8.63 9.85 -19.30
CA ARG A 118 8.70 10.23 -17.89
C ARG A 118 8.08 9.20 -16.95
N THR A 119 7.31 8.23 -17.46
CA THR A 119 6.71 7.17 -16.62
C THR A 119 7.81 6.35 -15.94
N ARG A 120 7.69 6.18 -14.62
CA ARG A 120 8.61 5.38 -13.79
C ARG A 120 7.95 4.24 -13.06
N ALA A 121 6.66 4.36 -12.77
CA ALA A 121 5.91 3.34 -12.06
C ALA A 121 4.44 3.36 -12.48
N ILE A 122 3.78 2.22 -12.31
CA ILE A 122 2.33 2.06 -12.33
C ILE A 122 1.94 1.64 -10.91
N CYS A 123 1.00 2.35 -10.30
CA CYS A 123 0.49 2.08 -8.97
C CYS A 123 -1.00 1.73 -9.07
N PRO A 124 -1.33 0.43 -9.30
CA PRO A 124 -2.70 -0.06 -9.25
C PRO A 124 -3.16 -0.13 -7.79
N VAL A 125 -4.48 -0.22 -7.61
CA VAL A 125 -5.13 -0.38 -6.31
C VAL A 125 -6.01 -1.61 -6.43
N HIS A 126 -5.93 -2.52 -5.46
CA HIS A 126 -6.83 -3.67 -5.36
C HIS A 126 -8.09 -3.24 -4.60
N LEU A 127 -9.03 -2.59 -5.30
CA LEU A 127 -10.12 -1.87 -4.66
C LEU A 127 -11.09 -2.83 -3.96
N PHE A 128 -11.46 -2.50 -2.72
CA PHE A 128 -12.36 -3.33 -1.89
C PHE A 128 -11.91 -4.79 -1.69
N GLY A 129 -10.63 -5.08 -1.91
CA GLY A 129 -10.07 -6.44 -1.85
C GLY A 129 -10.21 -7.23 -3.16
N LEU A 130 -10.73 -6.61 -4.23
CA LEU A 130 -10.69 -7.17 -5.58
C LEU A 130 -9.29 -6.93 -6.18
N PRO A 131 -8.58 -7.97 -6.65
CA PRO A 131 -7.29 -7.78 -7.28
C PRO A 131 -7.43 -7.18 -8.68
N ALA A 132 -6.90 -5.97 -8.87
CA ALA A 132 -6.53 -5.47 -10.20
C ALA A 132 -5.81 -6.54 -11.03
N ASP A 133 -6.06 -6.54 -12.35
CA ASP A 133 -5.46 -7.53 -13.25
C ASP A 133 -3.96 -7.26 -13.46
N MET A 134 -3.15 -7.95 -12.67
CA MET A 134 -1.68 -7.82 -12.68
C MET A 134 -1.01 -8.53 -13.85
N GLY A 135 -1.72 -9.31 -14.66
CA GLY A 135 -1.13 -10.00 -15.82
C GLY A 135 -0.87 -9.05 -17.00
N PRO A 136 -1.86 -8.22 -17.39
CA PRO A 136 -1.71 -7.19 -18.41
C PRO A 136 -0.93 -5.93 -17.99
N LEU A 137 -0.84 -5.62 -16.69
CA LEU A 137 -0.08 -4.49 -16.13
C LEU A 137 1.41 -4.79 -15.98
#